data_AF-A0A6I5CQ79-F1
#
_entry.id   AF-A0A6I5CQ79-F1
#
_cell.length_a   1.000
_cell.length_b   1.000
_cell.length_c   1.000
_cell.angle_alpha   90.00
_cell.angle_beta   90.00
_cell.angle_gamma   90.00
#
_symmetry.space_group_name_H-M   'P 1'
#
loop_
_entity.id
_entity.type
_entity.pdbx_description
1 polymer ?
#
loop_
_entity_poly.entity_id
_entity_poly.type
_entity_poly.pdbx_seq_one_letter_code
_entity_poly.pdbx_strand_id
1 'polypeptide(L)'
;MSHGLSPTGAKILDANDDGLVAGHPAALAKLMSDGLLVPCTADRGTHRMTEDGWTALGAWRKQNPGRSAPADAPGVLPKLPGRQHEAVLAAARRTDQRVPGQDDPACRAGEAWFRGSTLRKIAASGYATIRPEPHDKSEVTWEETGRPLYLTEAGRLYARQRGNIAVHRRRVVVIACGKKKLPAPGVDEYGNPLPDPQAGDLYIGDYHRSLRAAADALTDSALIFIASALHGLVPLDRPLHPYDVTLKDEEAVAPETILWQAAGLGLDDADVIFLGGQDYAALLLPSVPHLLAPLAGGMGEQRGQCARARDNAGIREGWWKKAATLHDEHAVR
;
A
#
# COMPACT_ATOMS: atom_id res chain seq x y z
N MET A 1 43.35 -20.90 4.88
CA MET A 1 43.73 -20.10 3.69
C MET A 1 42.89 -18.83 3.75
N SER A 2 43.50 -17.66 3.93
CA SER A 2 42.78 -16.38 4.00
C SER A 2 42.38 -15.99 2.58
N HIS A 3 41.22 -16.45 2.12
CA HIS A 3 40.62 -15.91 0.90
C HIS A 3 40.23 -14.46 1.19
N GLY A 4 41.05 -13.52 0.72
CA GLY A 4 40.79 -12.10 0.89
C GLY A 4 39.43 -11.72 0.32
N LEU A 5 38.70 -10.88 1.04
CA LEU A 5 37.39 -10.38 0.64
C LEU A 5 37.48 -9.72 -0.74
N SER A 6 36.75 -10.27 -1.72
CA SER A 6 36.73 -9.68 -3.08
C SER A 6 36.19 -8.25 -3.05
N PRO A 7 36.57 -7.35 -3.97
CA PRO A 7 36.05 -5.98 -3.99
C PRO A 7 34.52 -5.90 -4.05
N THR A 8 33.86 -6.82 -4.76
CA THR A 8 32.39 -6.90 -4.81
C THR A 8 31.80 -7.37 -3.49
N GLY A 9 32.40 -8.38 -2.85
CA GLY A 9 31.99 -8.84 -1.52
C GLY A 9 32.17 -7.75 -0.47
N ALA A 10 33.30 -7.05 -0.50
CA ALA A 10 33.57 -5.91 0.36
C ALA A 10 32.51 -4.82 0.20
N LYS A 11 32.17 -4.42 -1.03
CA LYS A 11 31.10 -3.45 -1.28
C LYS A 11 29.75 -3.88 -0.70
N ILE A 12 29.39 -5.16 -0.86
CA ILE A 12 28.13 -5.70 -0.32
C ILE A 12 28.12 -5.66 1.21
N LEU A 13 29.21 -6.08 1.87
CA LEU A 13 29.31 -6.03 3.33
C LEU A 13 29.41 -4.58 3.86
N ASP A 14 30.16 -3.71 3.18
CA ASP A 14 30.37 -2.31 3.54
C ASP A 14 29.07 -1.49 3.46
N ALA A 15 28.18 -1.83 2.53
CA ALA A 15 26.88 -1.20 2.35
C ALA A 15 25.82 -1.62 3.41
N ASN A 16 26.14 -2.61 4.25
CA ASN A 16 25.24 -3.23 5.24
C ASN A 16 25.92 -3.26 6.62
N ASP A 17 26.19 -2.06 7.13
CA ASP A 17 26.88 -1.78 8.40
C ASP A 17 26.10 -2.14 9.68
N ASP A 18 24.86 -2.59 9.53
CA ASP A 18 24.05 -3.19 10.60
C ASP A 18 24.22 -4.70 10.69
N GLY A 19 25.01 -5.30 9.78
CA GLY A 19 25.24 -6.73 9.72
C GLY A 19 24.11 -7.53 9.07
N LEU A 20 23.08 -6.88 8.51
CA LEU A 20 22.04 -7.54 7.72
C LEU A 20 22.28 -7.30 6.24
N VAL A 21 22.66 -8.37 5.54
CA VAL A 21 23.11 -8.32 4.16
C VAL A 21 22.03 -8.89 3.24
N ALA A 22 21.56 -8.04 2.34
CA ALA A 22 20.69 -8.41 1.22
C ALA A 22 21.38 -8.02 -0.11
N GLY A 23 21.02 -8.71 -1.19
CA GLY A 23 21.65 -8.50 -2.49
C GLY A 23 21.38 -9.60 -3.50
N HIS A 24 22.13 -9.57 -4.60
CA HIS A 24 21.97 -10.52 -5.69
C HIS A 24 22.28 -11.96 -5.21
N PRO A 25 21.42 -12.98 -5.51
CA PRO A 25 21.56 -14.34 -4.97
C PRO A 25 22.92 -14.98 -5.18
N ALA A 26 23.52 -14.81 -6.36
CA ALA A 26 24.85 -15.37 -6.66
C ALA A 26 25.97 -14.74 -5.80
N ALA A 27 25.86 -13.45 -5.47
CA ALA A 27 26.85 -12.78 -4.63
C ALA A 27 26.69 -13.20 -3.16
N LEU A 28 25.45 -13.33 -2.69
CA LEU A 28 25.15 -13.84 -1.34
C LEU A 28 25.60 -15.29 -1.19
N ALA A 29 25.31 -16.16 -2.16
CA ALA A 29 25.74 -17.56 -2.15
C ALA A 29 27.26 -17.70 -2.05
N LYS A 30 28.01 -16.83 -2.73
CA LYS A 30 29.48 -16.80 -2.61
C LYS A 30 29.93 -16.37 -1.21
N LEU A 31 29.38 -15.27 -0.69
CA LEU A 31 29.73 -14.80 0.65
C LEU A 31 29.36 -15.80 1.76
N MET A 32 28.29 -16.57 1.57
CA MET A 32 27.93 -17.69 2.45
C MET A 32 28.89 -18.86 2.33
N SER A 33 29.30 -19.22 1.11
CA SER A 33 30.31 -20.26 0.87
C SER A 33 31.66 -19.90 1.50
N ASP A 34 31.96 -18.60 1.57
CA ASP A 34 33.16 -18.06 2.22
C ASP A 34 33.01 -17.96 3.76
N GLY A 35 31.86 -18.33 4.32
CA GLY A 35 31.58 -18.29 5.77
C GLY A 35 31.35 -16.87 6.31
N LEU A 36 31.22 -15.87 5.45
CA LEU A 36 31.09 -14.46 5.82
C LEU A 36 29.65 -14.06 6.16
N LEU A 37 28.68 -14.86 5.69
CA LEU A 37 27.26 -14.68 5.90
C LEU A 37 26.61 -15.98 6.36
N VAL A 38 25.58 -15.87 7.19
CA VAL A 38 24.67 -16.97 7.54
C VAL A 38 23.22 -16.59 7.21
N PRO A 39 22.36 -17.52 6.77
CA PRO A 39 20.95 -17.22 6.52
C PRO A 39 20.26 -16.77 7.81
N CYS A 40 19.41 -15.74 7.73
CA CYS A 40 18.50 -15.42 8.82
C CYS A 40 17.34 -16.44 8.83
N THR A 41 17.04 -17.02 9.99
CA THR A 41 15.98 -18.04 10.12
C THR A 41 14.57 -17.47 10.01
N ALA A 42 14.41 -16.15 10.16
CA ALA A 42 13.12 -15.47 10.23
C ALA A 42 12.59 -14.95 8.88
N ASP A 43 13.44 -14.81 7.86
CA ASP A 43 13.05 -14.28 6.55
C ASP A 43 13.80 -15.04 5.44
N ARG A 44 13.16 -15.25 4.27
CA ARG A 44 13.71 -16.06 3.16
C ARG A 44 14.62 -15.27 2.20
N GLY A 45 15.27 -14.18 2.63
CA GLY A 45 16.12 -13.38 1.72
C GLY A 45 17.26 -12.57 2.36
N THR A 46 17.28 -12.42 3.67
CA THR A 46 18.35 -11.73 4.41
C THR A 46 19.35 -12.69 5.00
N HIS A 47 20.59 -12.23 5.07
CA HIS A 47 21.69 -12.95 5.66
C HIS A 47 22.32 -12.08 6.75
N ARG A 48 22.77 -12.70 7.83
CA ARG A 48 23.52 -12.01 8.88
C ARG A 48 25.00 -12.17 8.63
N MET A 49 25.74 -11.07 8.72
CA MET A 49 27.18 -11.08 8.67
C MET A 49 27.76 -11.77 9.92
N THR A 50 28.66 -12.73 9.68
CA THR A 50 29.36 -13.47 10.73
C THR A 50 30.49 -12.63 11.33
N GLU A 51 31.08 -13.09 12.43
CA GLU A 51 32.29 -12.48 12.98
C GLU A 51 33.46 -12.48 11.97
N ASP A 52 33.57 -13.55 11.18
CA ASP A 52 34.52 -13.65 10.06
C ASP A 52 34.21 -12.63 8.96
N GLY A 53 32.93 -12.40 8.66
CA GLY A 53 32.48 -11.34 7.74
C GLY A 53 32.92 -9.96 8.20
N TRP A 54 32.71 -9.63 9.47
CA TRP A 54 33.15 -8.36 10.07
C TRP A 54 34.67 -8.20 10.06
N THR A 55 35.38 -9.26 10.41
CA THR A 55 36.84 -9.29 10.41
C THR A 55 37.41 -9.10 9.00
N ALA A 56 36.84 -9.81 8.02
CA ALA A 56 37.21 -9.70 6.62
C ALA A 56 36.95 -8.29 6.06
N LEU A 57 35.80 -7.68 6.39
CA LEU A 57 35.48 -6.32 6.01
C LEU A 57 36.44 -5.31 6.65
N GLY A 58 36.75 -5.46 7.94
CA GLY A 58 37.71 -4.62 8.65
C GLY A 58 39.13 -4.70 8.07
N ALA A 59 39.59 -5.92 7.76
CA ALA A 59 40.88 -6.14 7.10
C ALA A 59 40.91 -5.49 5.71
N TRP A 60 39.84 -5.65 4.94
CA TRP A 60 39.72 -5.04 3.61
C TRP A 60 39.77 -3.50 3.68
N ARG A 61 39.03 -2.88 4.61
CA ARG A 61 39.03 -1.42 4.82
C ARG A 61 40.43 -0.90 5.16
N LYS A 62 41.17 -1.60 6.03
CA LYS A 62 42.55 -1.25 6.39
C LYS A 62 43.50 -1.34 5.19
N GLN A 63 43.30 -2.32 4.31
CA GLN A 63 44.12 -2.52 3.11
C GLN A 63 43.76 -1.56 1.97
N ASN A 64 42.55 -0.97 2.00
CA ASN A 64 42.05 -0.09 0.96
C ASN A 64 41.56 1.26 1.56
N PRO A 65 42.44 2.01 2.27
CA PRO A 65 42.07 3.31 2.82
C PRO A 65 41.70 4.25 1.66
N GLY A 66 40.43 4.68 1.62
CA GLY A 66 39.87 5.50 0.53
C GLY A 66 38.94 4.77 -0.44
N ARG A 67 38.75 3.44 -0.30
CA ARG A 67 37.70 2.68 -1.01
C ARG A 67 36.45 2.37 -0.17
N SER A 68 36.38 2.87 1.06
CA SER A 68 35.14 2.90 1.84
C SER A 68 34.09 3.68 1.04
N ALA A 69 33.03 2.95 0.68
CA ALA A 69 31.94 3.24 -0.26
C ALA A 69 31.93 4.57 -1.04
N PRO A 70 31.82 4.55 -2.39
CA PRO A 70 30.65 5.18 -2.98
C PRO A 70 29.44 4.30 -2.63
N ALA A 71 28.48 4.88 -1.92
CA ALA A 71 27.16 4.29 -1.67
C ALA A 71 26.37 4.02 -2.96
N ASP A 72 26.92 4.43 -4.10
CA ASP A 72 26.31 4.45 -5.42
C ASP A 72 26.86 3.31 -6.27
N ALA A 73 26.53 2.06 -5.92
CA ALA A 73 26.42 1.06 -6.98
C ALA A 73 25.27 1.55 -7.88
N PRO A 74 25.46 1.71 -9.20
CA PRO A 74 24.39 2.18 -10.08
C PRO A 74 23.12 1.34 -9.85
N GLY A 75 22.06 1.99 -9.38
CA GLY A 75 20.77 1.36 -9.10
C GLY A 75 20.49 0.96 -7.64
N VAL A 76 21.44 1.09 -6.70
CA VAL A 76 21.17 0.90 -5.26
C VAL A 76 20.98 2.26 -4.58
N LEU A 77 19.82 2.48 -3.97
CA LEU A 77 19.51 3.74 -3.29
C LEU A 77 20.38 3.91 -2.03
N PRO A 78 20.90 5.12 -1.75
CA PRO A 78 21.70 5.38 -0.55
C PRO A 78 20.88 5.16 0.72
N LYS A 79 21.49 4.62 1.78
CA LYS A 79 20.79 4.36 3.05
C LYS A 79 20.39 5.68 3.71
N LEU A 80 19.10 5.86 3.97
CA LEU A 80 18.56 6.96 4.76
C LEU A 80 19.11 6.95 6.19
N PRO A 81 19.18 8.12 6.86
CA PRO A 81 19.53 8.17 8.28
C PRO A 81 18.52 7.36 9.13
N GLY A 82 18.96 6.84 10.27
CA GLY A 82 18.27 5.79 11.03
C GLY A 82 16.76 5.98 11.21
N ARG A 83 16.32 7.16 11.67
CA ARG A 83 14.88 7.43 11.88
C ARG A 83 14.06 7.49 10.58
N GLN A 84 14.63 8.01 9.50
CA GLN A 84 13.97 8.05 8.19
C GLN A 84 13.91 6.64 7.57
N HIS A 85 14.98 5.87 7.73
CA HIS A 85 15.02 4.47 7.34
C HIS A 85 13.92 3.67 8.07
N GLU A 86 13.87 3.75 9.40
CA GLU A 86 12.85 3.11 10.23
C GLU A 86 11.44 3.47 9.77
N ALA A 87 11.19 4.75 9.45
CA ALA A 87 9.88 5.22 9.02
C ALA A 87 9.42 4.67 7.68
N VAL A 88 10.32 4.62 6.68
CA VAL A 88 10.00 4.02 5.38
C VAL A 88 9.74 2.52 5.54
N LEU A 89 10.54 1.82 6.35
CA LEU A 89 10.33 0.39 6.60
C LEU A 89 9.04 0.12 7.39
N ALA A 90 8.71 0.96 8.37
CA ALA A 90 7.46 0.84 9.13
C ALA A 90 6.25 1.00 8.22
N ALA A 91 6.25 2.02 7.35
CA ALA A 91 5.19 2.22 6.36
C ALA A 91 5.10 1.05 5.37
N ALA A 92 6.22 0.52 4.90
CA ALA A 92 6.24 -0.57 3.91
C ALA A 92 5.68 -1.90 4.44
N ARG A 93 5.63 -2.08 5.77
CA ARG A 93 5.01 -3.25 6.42
C ARG A 93 3.50 -3.10 6.60
N ARG A 94 2.96 -1.90 6.44
CA ARG A 94 1.53 -1.64 6.56
C ARG A 94 0.85 -1.86 5.21
N THR A 95 -0.38 -2.36 5.25
CA THR A 95 -1.22 -2.53 4.07
C THR A 95 -1.56 -1.18 3.43
N ASP A 96 -1.84 -0.16 4.25
CA ASP A 96 -2.16 1.21 3.83
C ASP A 96 -0.95 2.05 3.40
N GLN A 97 0.27 1.55 3.65
CA GLN A 97 1.55 2.21 3.36
C GLN A 97 1.65 3.65 3.89
N ARG A 98 0.90 3.95 4.94
CA ARG A 98 0.95 5.24 5.62
C ARG A 98 2.18 5.30 6.51
N VAL A 99 2.90 6.41 6.47
CA VAL A 99 3.99 6.69 7.41
C VAL A 99 3.35 7.13 8.74
N PRO A 100 3.57 6.39 9.85
CA PRO A 100 2.86 6.66 11.09
C PRO A 100 3.35 7.96 11.73
N GLY A 101 2.51 8.99 11.67
CA GLY A 101 2.69 10.28 12.34
C GLY A 101 2.00 10.35 13.70
N GLN A 102 1.98 11.54 14.29
CA GLN A 102 1.29 11.80 15.57
C GLN A 102 -0.25 11.67 15.45
N ASP A 103 -0.77 11.91 14.25
CA ASP A 103 -2.17 11.81 13.85
C ASP A 103 -2.61 10.38 13.49
N ASP A 104 -1.67 9.43 13.43
CA ASP A 104 -1.96 8.03 13.13
C ASP A 104 -2.47 7.29 14.38
N PRO A 105 -3.47 6.40 14.25
CA PRO A 105 -3.92 5.55 15.36
C PRO A 105 -2.78 4.76 16.04
N ALA A 106 -1.73 4.39 15.29
CA ALA A 106 -0.52 3.77 15.81
C ALA A 106 0.09 4.56 16.99
N CYS A 107 0.06 5.90 16.93
CA CYS A 107 0.56 6.75 18.01
C CYS A 107 -0.22 6.53 19.33
N ARG A 108 -1.54 6.33 19.25
CA ARG A 108 -2.40 6.10 20.42
C ARG A 108 -2.33 4.65 20.90
N ALA A 109 -2.08 3.72 19.99
CA ALA A 109 -1.90 2.30 20.28
C ALA A 109 -0.51 1.97 20.89
N GLY A 110 0.40 2.95 20.97
CA GLY A 110 1.77 2.73 21.46
C GLY A 110 2.68 2.03 20.45
N GLU A 111 2.25 1.95 19.18
CA GLU A 111 3.06 1.44 18.08
C GLU A 111 4.12 2.47 17.65
N ALA A 112 5.04 2.07 16.78
CA ALA A 112 6.08 2.95 16.27
C ALA A 112 5.47 4.11 15.46
N TRP A 113 5.79 5.34 15.84
CA TRP A 113 5.41 6.56 15.12
C TRP A 113 6.57 7.56 15.07
N PHE A 114 6.50 8.52 14.16
CA PHE A 114 7.60 9.42 13.84
C PHE A 114 7.22 10.89 14.00
N ARG A 115 8.16 11.67 14.55
CA ARG A 115 7.99 13.12 14.73
C ARG A 115 7.92 13.84 13.39
N GLY A 116 7.29 15.01 13.36
CA GLY A 116 7.16 15.83 12.15
C GLY A 116 8.51 16.17 11.48
N SER A 117 9.61 16.31 12.24
CA SER A 117 10.94 16.53 11.66
C SER A 117 11.47 15.34 10.85
N THR A 118 11.07 14.11 11.19
CA THR A 118 11.38 12.90 10.42
C THR A 118 10.50 12.84 9.17
N LEU A 119 9.19 13.08 9.32
CA LEU A 119 8.23 13.09 8.20
C LEU A 119 8.64 14.10 7.12
N ARG A 120 8.99 15.33 7.53
CA ARG A 120 9.53 16.37 6.63
C ARG A 120 10.69 15.88 5.78
N LYS A 121 11.66 15.22 6.40
CA LYS A 121 12.87 14.75 5.70
C LYS A 121 12.57 13.62 4.72
N ILE A 122 11.61 12.76 5.03
CA ILE A 122 11.17 11.68 4.13
C ILE A 122 10.43 12.26 2.93
N ALA A 123 9.53 13.23 3.18
CA ALA A 123 8.81 13.95 2.14
C ALA A 123 9.77 14.69 1.19
N ALA A 124 10.70 15.46 1.76
CA ALA A 124 11.73 16.17 0.99
C ALA A 124 12.68 15.23 0.21
N SER A 125 12.81 13.97 0.61
CA SER A 125 13.58 12.96 -0.12
C SER A 125 12.78 12.24 -1.22
N GLY A 126 11.48 12.53 -1.35
CA GLY A 126 10.59 11.91 -2.33
C GLY A 126 10.20 10.46 -2.01
N TYR A 127 10.52 9.93 -0.83
CA TYR A 127 10.20 8.55 -0.44
C TYR A 127 8.76 8.38 0.07
N ALA A 128 8.14 9.47 0.51
CA ALA A 128 6.73 9.51 0.83
C ALA A 128 6.16 10.87 0.42
N THR A 129 4.87 10.93 0.12
CA THR A 129 4.20 12.17 -0.24
C THR A 129 2.79 12.24 0.35
N ILE A 130 2.23 13.44 0.40
CA ILE A 130 0.82 13.63 0.75
C ILE A 130 -0.06 13.33 -0.46
N ARG A 131 -1.32 13.00 -0.21
CA ARG A 131 -2.31 12.87 -1.28
C ARG A 131 -3.00 14.22 -1.52
N PRO A 132 -3.36 14.52 -2.78
CA PRO A 132 -4.15 15.70 -3.08
C PRO A 132 -5.54 15.57 -2.47
N GLU A 133 -6.08 16.65 -1.94
CA GLU A 133 -7.46 16.73 -1.45
C GLU A 133 -8.32 17.55 -2.42
N PRO A 134 -9.65 17.34 -2.46
CA PRO A 134 -10.54 18.06 -3.38
C PRO A 134 -10.50 19.59 -3.24
N HIS A 135 -10.05 20.12 -2.10
CA HIS A 135 -9.97 21.55 -1.82
C HIS A 135 -8.60 22.17 -2.13
N ASP A 136 -7.65 21.38 -2.64
CA ASP A 136 -6.34 21.87 -3.05
C ASP A 136 -6.44 22.65 -4.35
N LYS A 137 -6.07 23.93 -4.32
CA LYS A 137 -6.11 24.81 -5.49
C LYS A 137 -4.86 24.68 -6.37
N SER A 138 -3.81 24.04 -5.87
CA SER A 138 -2.51 23.84 -6.49
C SER A 138 -1.82 22.62 -5.86
N GLU A 139 -0.67 22.24 -6.40
CA GLU A 139 0.22 21.33 -5.71
C GLU A 139 0.56 21.90 -4.33
N VAL A 140 0.41 21.07 -3.29
CA VAL A 140 0.66 21.41 -1.90
C VAL A 140 1.72 20.47 -1.34
N THR A 141 2.49 20.98 -0.39
CA THR A 141 3.57 20.24 0.27
C THR A 141 3.12 19.71 1.62
N TRP A 142 3.88 18.74 2.15
CA TRP A 142 3.66 18.26 3.50
C TRP A 142 3.89 19.37 4.53
N GLU A 143 4.85 20.26 4.29
CA GLU A 143 5.17 21.39 5.16
C GLU A 143 4.01 22.36 5.34
N GLU A 144 3.21 22.55 4.28
CA GLU A 144 2.04 23.44 4.30
C GLU A 144 0.84 22.81 5.01
N THR A 145 0.69 21.49 4.92
CA THR A 145 -0.57 20.82 5.28
C THR A 145 -0.46 19.94 6.53
N GLY A 146 0.72 19.40 6.83
CA GLY A 146 0.94 18.41 7.87
C GLY A 146 0.17 17.09 7.66
N ARG A 147 -0.36 16.85 6.46
CA ARG A 147 -1.21 15.69 6.15
C ARG A 147 -0.46 14.36 6.27
N PRO A 148 -1.19 13.23 6.36
CA PRO A 148 -0.60 11.90 6.27
C PRO A 148 0.30 11.72 5.06
N LEU A 149 1.47 11.12 5.27
CA LEU A 149 2.38 10.71 4.21
C LEU A 149 2.14 9.24 3.84
N TYR A 150 2.27 8.94 2.55
CA TYR A 150 2.20 7.58 2.01
C TYR A 150 3.43 7.30 1.17
N LEU A 151 3.89 6.05 1.16
CA LEU A 151 5.06 5.67 0.37
C LEU A 151 4.83 5.91 -1.13
N THR A 152 5.80 6.55 -1.77
CA THR A 152 5.89 6.66 -3.23
C THR A 152 6.50 5.39 -3.83
N GLU A 153 6.59 5.33 -5.16
CA GLU A 153 7.37 4.29 -5.83
C GLU A 153 8.82 4.25 -5.34
N ALA A 154 9.47 5.40 -5.18
CA ALA A 154 10.83 5.49 -4.64
C ALA A 154 10.90 4.93 -3.22
N GLY A 155 9.90 5.22 -2.37
CA GLY A 155 9.81 4.69 -1.01
C GLY A 155 9.68 3.16 -0.98
N ARG A 156 8.83 2.61 -1.86
CA ARG A 156 8.68 1.16 -2.01
C ARG A 156 9.95 0.51 -2.54
N LEU A 157 10.60 1.10 -3.54
CA LEU A 157 11.88 0.62 -4.07
C LEU A 157 12.96 0.62 -2.98
N TYR A 158 13.03 1.69 -2.20
CA TYR A 158 13.93 1.78 -1.05
C TYR A 158 13.68 0.65 -0.05
N ALA A 159 12.41 0.43 0.35
CA ALA A 159 12.06 -0.63 1.28
C ALA A 159 12.39 -2.04 0.75
N ARG A 160 12.24 -2.28 -0.56
CA ARG A 160 12.68 -3.53 -1.20
C ARG A 160 14.20 -3.70 -1.12
N GLN A 161 14.96 -2.67 -1.49
CA GLN A 161 16.42 -2.74 -1.56
C GLN A 161 17.10 -2.75 -0.19
N ARG A 162 16.61 -1.96 0.77
CA ARG A 162 17.26 -1.71 2.06
C ARG A 162 16.56 -2.39 3.24
N GLY A 163 15.29 -2.73 3.11
CA GLY A 163 14.53 -3.43 4.15
C GLY A 163 14.26 -4.89 3.85
N ASN A 164 14.57 -5.37 2.63
CA ASN A 164 14.15 -6.68 2.12
C ASN A 164 12.63 -6.92 2.25
N ILE A 165 11.83 -5.85 2.19
CA ILE A 165 10.37 -5.95 2.32
C ILE A 165 9.78 -6.17 0.94
N ALA A 166 9.00 -7.23 0.76
CA ALA A 166 8.24 -7.50 -0.46
C ALA A 166 7.02 -6.56 -0.60
N VAL A 167 7.28 -5.26 -0.64
CA VAL A 167 6.23 -4.23 -0.74
C VAL A 167 5.79 -4.05 -2.20
N HIS A 168 4.48 -4.15 -2.41
CA HIS A 168 3.77 -3.86 -3.66
C HIS A 168 3.07 -2.49 -3.59
N ARG A 169 2.40 -2.02 -4.64
CA ARG A 169 1.48 -0.86 -4.54
C ARG A 169 0.30 -1.20 -3.63
N ARG A 170 -0.43 -0.22 -3.12
CA ARG A 170 -1.63 -0.52 -2.33
C ARG A 170 -2.62 -1.32 -3.19
N ARG A 171 -3.21 -2.34 -2.59
CA ARG A 171 -4.20 -3.22 -3.22
C ARG A 171 -5.59 -2.76 -2.78
N VAL A 172 -6.19 -1.87 -3.55
CA VAL A 172 -7.48 -1.23 -3.22
C VAL A 172 -8.62 -1.97 -3.89
N VAL A 173 -9.69 -2.24 -3.15
CA VAL A 173 -10.91 -2.82 -3.69
C VAL A 173 -12.05 -1.84 -3.59
N VAL A 174 -12.73 -1.59 -4.71
CA VAL A 174 -13.96 -0.82 -4.76
C VAL A 174 -15.12 -1.80 -5.00
N ILE A 175 -16.18 -1.73 -4.21
CA ILE A 175 -17.38 -2.57 -4.38
C ILE A 175 -18.60 -1.72 -4.70
N ALA A 176 -19.48 -2.20 -5.58
CA ALA A 176 -20.75 -1.51 -5.83
C ALA A 176 -21.63 -1.49 -4.58
N CYS A 177 -22.36 -0.38 -4.39
CA CYS A 177 -23.40 -0.30 -3.36
C CYS A 177 -24.55 -1.30 -3.61
N GLY A 178 -25.42 -1.50 -2.62
CA GLY A 178 -26.61 -2.33 -2.73
C GLY A 178 -27.92 -1.54 -2.81
N LYS A 179 -28.92 -2.07 -3.53
CA LYS A 179 -30.29 -1.51 -3.49
C LYS A 179 -30.90 -1.64 -2.09
N LYS A 180 -30.84 -2.84 -1.51
CA LYS A 180 -31.41 -3.14 -0.18
C LYS A 180 -30.48 -2.62 0.92
N LYS A 181 -31.02 -1.77 1.79
CA LYS A 181 -30.31 -1.14 2.91
C LYS A 181 -30.99 -1.44 4.24
N LEU A 182 -30.29 -1.23 5.36
CA LEU A 182 -30.90 -1.13 6.68
C LEU A 182 -31.98 -0.01 6.68
N PRO A 183 -33.05 -0.16 7.47
CA PRO A 183 -34.01 0.92 7.67
C PRO A 183 -33.35 2.10 8.41
N ALA A 184 -34.00 3.27 8.39
CA ALA A 184 -33.56 4.41 9.20
C ALA A 184 -33.42 3.97 10.68
N PRO A 185 -32.37 4.42 11.39
CA PRO A 185 -32.02 3.90 12.71
C PRO A 185 -33.08 4.21 13.78
N GLY A 186 -34.01 5.13 13.54
CA GLY A 186 -35.08 5.50 14.47
C GLY A 186 -34.63 6.55 15.48
N VAL A 187 -35.31 6.59 16.62
CA VAL A 187 -35.01 7.50 17.75
C VAL A 187 -34.88 6.72 19.06
N ASP A 188 -34.14 7.26 20.01
CA ASP A 188 -34.03 6.73 21.38
C ASP A 188 -35.30 7.03 22.22
N GLU A 189 -35.30 6.60 23.49
CA GLU A 189 -36.43 6.81 24.42
C GLU A 189 -36.74 8.29 24.73
N TYR A 190 -35.82 9.21 24.37
CA TYR A 190 -35.96 10.66 24.55
C TYR A 190 -36.30 11.38 23.24
N GLY A 191 -36.46 10.65 22.13
CA GLY A 191 -36.74 11.22 20.81
C GLY A 191 -35.51 11.72 20.05
N ASN A 192 -34.29 11.42 20.50
CA ASN A 192 -33.08 11.76 19.76
C ASN A 192 -32.82 10.73 18.65
N PRO A 193 -32.37 11.14 17.45
CA PRO A 193 -31.99 10.21 16.39
C PRO A 193 -30.91 9.23 16.84
N LEU A 194 -31.13 7.95 16.59
CA LEU A 194 -30.10 6.93 16.75
C LEU A 194 -29.01 7.11 15.68
N PRO A 195 -27.74 6.74 15.97
CA PRO A 195 -26.64 6.96 15.04
C PRO A 195 -26.84 6.17 13.74
N ASP A 196 -26.46 6.77 12.61
CA ASP A 196 -26.47 6.11 11.31
C ASP A 196 -25.53 4.89 11.29
N PRO A 197 -25.88 3.82 10.56
CA PRO A 197 -25.00 2.68 10.40
C PRO A 197 -23.75 3.06 9.59
N GLN A 198 -22.66 2.33 9.82
CA GLN A 198 -21.48 2.42 8.98
C GLN A 198 -21.80 1.96 7.55
N ALA A 199 -21.17 2.55 6.54
CA ALA A 199 -21.38 2.23 5.13
C ALA A 199 -21.20 0.73 4.84
N GLY A 200 -20.24 0.09 5.51
CA GLY A 200 -19.96 -1.34 5.41
C GLY A 200 -21.10 -2.24 5.90
N ASP A 201 -21.98 -1.73 6.77
CA ASP A 201 -23.11 -2.48 7.36
C ASP A 201 -24.46 -2.04 6.76
N LEU A 202 -24.52 -0.86 6.14
CA LEU A 202 -25.73 -0.28 5.57
C LEU A 202 -26.39 -1.20 4.54
N TYR A 203 -25.60 -1.85 3.67
CA TYR A 203 -26.13 -2.59 2.52
C TYR A 203 -26.33 -4.08 2.81
N ILE A 204 -27.60 -4.49 2.90
CA ILE A 204 -28.00 -5.84 3.31
C ILE A 204 -28.55 -6.71 2.17
N GLY A 205 -28.23 -6.37 0.91
CA GLY A 205 -28.57 -7.19 -0.25
C GLY A 205 -27.60 -8.37 -0.44
N ASP A 206 -28.10 -9.52 -0.92
CA ASP A 206 -27.27 -10.72 -1.15
C ASP A 206 -26.11 -10.48 -2.13
N TYR A 207 -26.37 -9.69 -3.17
CA TYR A 207 -25.36 -9.32 -4.14
C TYR A 207 -24.24 -8.51 -3.48
N HIS A 208 -24.57 -7.42 -2.77
CA HIS A 208 -23.58 -6.61 -2.05
C HIS A 208 -22.79 -7.43 -1.01
N ARG A 209 -23.46 -8.27 -0.21
CA ARG A 209 -22.77 -9.17 0.73
C ARG A 209 -21.77 -10.09 0.05
N SER A 210 -22.08 -10.56 -1.16
CA SER A 210 -21.18 -11.40 -1.94
C SER A 210 -19.95 -10.60 -2.42
N LEU A 211 -20.14 -9.36 -2.88
CA LEU A 211 -19.05 -8.46 -3.25
C LEU A 211 -18.15 -8.16 -2.03
N ARG A 212 -18.78 -7.82 -0.90
CA ARG A 212 -18.08 -7.50 0.35
C ARG A 212 -17.24 -8.67 0.85
N ALA A 213 -17.79 -9.89 0.89
CA ALA A 213 -17.06 -11.07 1.31
C ALA A 213 -15.86 -11.40 0.40
N ALA A 214 -15.96 -11.13 -0.91
CA ALA A 214 -14.83 -11.26 -1.82
C ALA A 214 -13.78 -10.15 -1.60
N ALA A 215 -14.21 -8.91 -1.34
CA ALA A 215 -13.33 -7.79 -1.03
C ALA A 215 -12.54 -8.01 0.27
N ASP A 216 -13.19 -8.49 1.33
CA ASP A 216 -12.54 -8.82 2.60
C ASP A 216 -11.47 -9.92 2.45
N ALA A 217 -11.62 -10.82 1.47
CA ALA A 217 -10.62 -11.83 1.15
C ALA A 217 -9.46 -11.29 0.28
N LEU A 218 -9.69 -10.19 -0.44
CA LEU A 218 -8.73 -9.58 -1.37
C LEU A 218 -7.79 -8.59 -0.70
N THR A 219 -8.25 -7.86 0.31
CA THR A 219 -7.46 -6.79 0.96
C THR A 219 -7.97 -6.48 2.38
N ASP A 220 -7.25 -5.60 3.08
CA ASP A 220 -7.65 -5.09 4.39
C ASP A 220 -8.87 -4.15 4.27
N SER A 221 -9.76 -4.19 5.26
CA SER A 221 -10.95 -3.33 5.33
C SER A 221 -10.68 -1.83 5.14
N ALA A 222 -9.51 -1.32 5.58
CA ALA A 222 -9.12 0.07 5.40
C ALA A 222 -8.84 0.45 3.92
N LEU A 223 -8.71 -0.55 3.04
CA LEU A 223 -8.50 -0.40 1.60
C LEU A 223 -9.72 -0.85 0.79
N ILE A 224 -10.88 -0.99 1.43
CA ILE A 224 -12.15 -1.28 0.78
C ILE A 224 -13.00 -0.01 0.76
N PHE A 225 -13.48 0.35 -0.43
CA PHE A 225 -14.38 1.48 -0.62
C PHE A 225 -15.67 1.02 -1.29
N ILE A 226 -16.78 1.65 -0.97
CA ILE A 226 -18.07 1.42 -1.63
C ILE A 226 -18.26 2.52 -2.68
N ALA A 227 -18.58 2.14 -3.91
CA ALA A 227 -19.09 3.05 -4.93
C ALA A 227 -20.59 3.25 -4.71
N SER A 228 -20.95 4.33 -4.01
CA SER A 228 -22.28 4.80 -3.70
C SER A 228 -22.82 5.71 -4.80
N ALA A 229 -24.05 5.46 -5.27
CA ALA A 229 -24.71 6.35 -6.22
C ALA A 229 -24.87 7.79 -5.71
N LEU A 230 -25.05 8.01 -4.41
CA LEU A 230 -25.26 9.35 -3.84
C LEU A 230 -23.95 9.98 -3.35
N HIS A 231 -23.03 9.17 -2.82
CA HIS A 231 -21.86 9.68 -2.09
C HIS A 231 -20.51 9.45 -2.79
N GLY A 232 -20.51 8.77 -3.95
CA GLY A 232 -19.28 8.39 -4.65
C GLY A 232 -18.51 7.30 -3.92
N LEU A 233 -17.19 7.45 -3.78
CA LEU A 233 -16.33 6.52 -3.08
C LEU A 233 -16.36 6.79 -1.57
N VAL A 234 -16.83 5.81 -0.80
CA VAL A 234 -16.94 5.92 0.66
C VAL A 234 -16.17 4.80 1.37
N PRO A 235 -15.41 5.10 2.44
CA PRO A 235 -14.79 4.06 3.26
C PRO A 235 -15.87 3.31 4.06
N LEU A 236 -15.55 2.09 4.49
CA LEU A 236 -16.50 1.21 5.17
C LEU A 236 -17.01 1.76 6.51
N ASP A 237 -16.19 2.53 7.23
CA ASP A 237 -16.48 3.05 8.56
C ASP A 237 -17.27 4.37 8.56
N ARG A 238 -17.46 5.00 7.39
CA ARG A 238 -18.24 6.24 7.27
C ARG A 238 -19.70 5.99 7.63
N PRO A 239 -20.27 6.68 8.64
CA PRO A 239 -21.71 6.62 8.91
C PRO A 239 -22.50 7.17 7.71
N LEU A 240 -23.54 6.45 7.29
CA LEU A 240 -24.39 6.84 6.17
C LEU A 240 -25.86 6.62 6.51
N HIS A 241 -26.65 7.67 6.35
CA HIS A 241 -28.10 7.56 6.40
C HIS A 241 -28.62 6.72 5.24
N PRO A 242 -29.61 5.83 5.44
CA PRO A 242 -30.26 5.13 4.33
C PRO A 242 -30.85 6.09 3.31
N TYR A 243 -30.66 5.80 2.03
CA TYR A 243 -31.11 6.63 0.92
C TYR A 243 -31.61 5.76 -0.24
N ASP A 244 -32.41 6.32 -1.14
CA ASP A 244 -32.89 5.65 -2.36
C ASP A 244 -32.54 6.46 -3.61
N VAL A 245 -31.27 6.35 -4.01
CA VAL A 245 -30.69 7.00 -5.19
C VAL A 245 -29.96 5.95 -6.01
N THR A 246 -30.18 6.00 -7.32
CA THR A 246 -29.56 5.20 -8.35
C THR A 246 -28.67 6.08 -9.24
N LEU A 247 -27.79 5.49 -10.05
CA LEU A 247 -26.92 6.24 -10.94
C LEU A 247 -27.64 7.04 -12.04
N LYS A 248 -28.95 6.85 -12.21
CA LYS A 248 -29.76 7.53 -13.22
C LYS A 248 -30.51 8.74 -12.66
N ASP A 249 -30.54 8.89 -11.34
CA ASP A 249 -31.27 9.95 -10.68
C ASP A 249 -30.45 11.24 -10.71
N GLU A 250 -31.11 12.39 -10.68
CA GLU A 250 -30.45 13.70 -10.75
C GLU A 250 -29.57 13.97 -9.52
N GLU A 251 -29.90 13.38 -8.37
CA GLU A 251 -29.11 13.46 -7.15
C GLU A 251 -27.89 12.53 -7.13
N ALA A 252 -27.67 11.75 -8.20
CA ALA A 252 -26.51 10.89 -8.30
C ALA A 252 -25.21 11.71 -8.26
N VAL A 253 -24.17 11.10 -7.69
CA VAL A 253 -22.85 11.70 -7.56
C VAL A 253 -22.30 12.08 -8.94
N ALA A 254 -21.83 13.32 -9.05
CA ALA A 254 -21.23 13.81 -10.27
C ALA A 254 -19.89 13.11 -10.56
N PRO A 255 -19.54 12.81 -11.82
CA PRO A 255 -18.25 12.19 -12.18
C PRO A 255 -17.03 12.94 -11.64
N GLU A 256 -17.09 14.27 -11.59
CA GLU A 256 -16.04 15.13 -11.06
C GLU A 256 -15.79 14.85 -9.58
N THR A 257 -16.85 14.56 -8.81
CA THR A 257 -16.72 14.21 -7.38
C THR A 257 -15.97 12.89 -7.21
N ILE A 258 -16.25 11.90 -8.08
CA ILE A 258 -15.53 10.62 -8.07
C ILE A 258 -14.06 10.82 -8.44
N LEU A 259 -13.76 11.67 -9.42
CA LEU A 259 -12.38 12.00 -9.80
C LEU A 259 -11.61 12.56 -8.60
N TRP A 260 -12.17 13.54 -7.90
CA TRP A 260 -11.54 14.13 -6.72
C TRP A 260 -11.37 13.13 -5.58
N GLN A 261 -12.39 12.31 -5.31
CA GLN A 261 -12.30 11.27 -4.29
C GLN A 261 -11.25 10.21 -4.66
N ALA A 262 -11.17 9.80 -5.92
CA ALA A 262 -10.15 8.85 -6.39
C ALA A 262 -8.74 9.40 -6.16
N ALA A 263 -8.52 10.69 -6.44
CA ALA A 263 -7.25 11.37 -6.17
C ALA A 263 -6.93 11.44 -4.66
N GLY A 264 -7.89 11.80 -3.81
CA GLY A 264 -7.71 11.81 -2.34
C GLY A 264 -7.45 10.44 -1.74
N LEU A 265 -8.04 9.40 -2.33
CA LEU A 265 -7.76 8.00 -1.98
C LEU A 265 -6.45 7.48 -2.60
N GLY A 266 -5.82 8.28 -3.47
CA GLY A 266 -4.59 7.95 -4.19
C GLY A 266 -4.76 6.71 -5.06
N LEU A 267 -5.88 6.58 -5.78
CA LEU A 267 -6.14 5.40 -6.61
C LEU A 267 -5.24 5.34 -7.86
N ASP A 268 -4.64 6.46 -8.23
CA ASP A 268 -3.58 6.59 -9.24
C ASP A 268 -2.30 5.85 -8.85
N ASP A 269 -1.96 5.78 -7.55
CA ASP A 269 -0.82 5.03 -7.01
C ASP A 269 -1.27 3.75 -6.27
N ALA A 270 -2.27 3.05 -6.84
CA ALA A 270 -2.77 1.79 -6.32
C ALA A 270 -3.10 0.80 -7.44
N ASP A 271 -2.94 -0.48 -7.16
CA ASP A 271 -3.58 -1.52 -7.97
C ASP A 271 -5.04 -1.58 -7.53
N VAL A 272 -5.98 -1.35 -8.46
CA VAL A 272 -7.41 -1.20 -8.12
C VAL A 272 -8.25 -2.30 -8.78
N ILE A 273 -9.04 -2.98 -7.95
CA ILE A 273 -10.07 -3.93 -8.40
C ILE A 273 -11.44 -3.37 -8.09
N PHE A 274 -12.33 -3.33 -9.07
CA PHE A 274 -13.75 -3.04 -8.88
C PHE A 274 -14.60 -4.31 -8.96
N LEU A 275 -15.43 -4.54 -7.95
CA LEU A 275 -16.41 -5.61 -7.90
C LEU A 275 -17.81 -5.02 -7.97
N GLY A 276 -18.48 -5.15 -9.12
CA GLY A 276 -19.85 -4.68 -9.28
C GLY A 276 -20.38 -4.76 -10.71
N GLY A 277 -21.52 -4.11 -10.94
CA GLY A 277 -22.14 -4.01 -12.25
C GLY A 277 -21.41 -3.05 -13.20
N GLN A 278 -21.61 -3.24 -14.50
CA GLN A 278 -20.90 -2.50 -15.57
C GLN A 278 -21.15 -0.99 -15.53
N ASP A 279 -22.35 -0.54 -15.17
CA ASP A 279 -22.67 0.89 -15.08
C ASP A 279 -21.75 1.62 -14.07
N TYR A 280 -21.47 1.00 -12.93
CA TYR A 280 -20.53 1.55 -11.95
C TYR A 280 -19.07 1.45 -12.43
N ALA A 281 -18.70 0.37 -13.11
CA ALA A 281 -17.35 0.26 -13.68
C ALA A 281 -17.09 1.37 -14.70
N ALA A 282 -18.06 1.64 -15.58
CA ALA A 282 -18.00 2.71 -16.57
C ALA A 282 -17.91 4.11 -15.92
N LEU A 283 -18.59 4.32 -14.79
CA LEU A 283 -18.51 5.56 -14.02
C LEU A 283 -17.12 5.77 -13.38
N LEU A 284 -16.49 4.71 -12.90
CA LEU A 284 -15.18 4.78 -12.23
C LEU A 284 -14.01 4.90 -13.21
N LEU A 285 -14.14 4.32 -14.41
CA LEU A 285 -13.04 4.20 -15.38
C LEU A 285 -12.38 5.54 -15.76
N PRO A 286 -13.11 6.66 -15.95
CA PRO A 286 -12.47 7.96 -16.20
C PRO A 286 -11.59 8.45 -15.04
N SER A 287 -11.91 8.07 -13.80
CA SER A 287 -11.17 8.47 -12.60
C SER A 287 -10.06 7.47 -12.22
N VAL A 288 -10.18 6.21 -12.66
CA VAL A 288 -9.20 5.14 -12.43
C VAL A 288 -9.01 4.37 -13.75
N PRO A 289 -8.20 4.88 -14.70
CA PRO A 289 -8.10 4.29 -16.04
C PRO A 289 -7.54 2.87 -16.07
N HIS A 290 -6.75 2.49 -15.06
CA HIS A 290 -6.15 1.16 -14.88
C HIS A 290 -7.02 0.20 -14.05
N LEU A 291 -8.31 0.51 -13.85
CA LEU A 291 -9.22 -0.29 -13.05
C LEU A 291 -9.42 -1.70 -13.62
N LEU A 292 -9.23 -2.73 -12.80
CA LEU A 292 -9.64 -4.09 -13.13
C LEU A 292 -11.08 -4.35 -12.67
N ALA A 293 -11.99 -4.64 -13.59
CA ALA A 293 -13.33 -5.16 -13.29
C ALA A 293 -13.42 -6.65 -13.72
N PRO A 294 -13.12 -7.62 -12.82
CA PRO A 294 -12.99 -9.02 -13.21
C PRO A 294 -14.34 -9.75 -13.32
N LEU A 295 -15.42 -9.17 -12.79
CA LEU A 295 -16.74 -9.79 -12.77
C LEU A 295 -17.44 -9.64 -14.13
N ALA A 296 -17.89 -10.76 -14.68
CA ALA A 296 -18.65 -10.81 -15.93
C ALA A 296 -20.00 -11.49 -15.76
N GLY A 297 -20.91 -11.26 -16.71
CA GLY A 297 -22.22 -11.90 -16.74
C GLY A 297 -23.25 -11.30 -15.78
N GLY A 298 -24.31 -12.05 -15.49
CA GLY A 298 -25.43 -11.61 -14.64
C GLY A 298 -25.11 -11.67 -13.14
N MET A 299 -25.95 -11.04 -12.30
CA MET A 299 -25.71 -10.96 -10.84
C MET A 299 -25.47 -12.33 -10.19
N GLY A 300 -26.17 -13.39 -10.61
CA GLY A 300 -25.97 -14.75 -10.10
C GLY A 300 -24.58 -15.32 -10.41
N GLU A 301 -24.12 -15.14 -11.65
CA GLU A 301 -22.79 -15.59 -12.10
C GLU A 301 -21.68 -14.80 -11.40
N GLN A 302 -21.88 -13.50 -11.24
CA GLN A 302 -20.95 -12.63 -10.51
C GLN A 302 -20.85 -13.01 -9.03
N ARG A 303 -21.96 -13.37 -8.36
CA ARG A 303 -21.93 -13.92 -7.00
C ARG A 303 -21.13 -15.22 -6.94
N GLY A 304 -21.28 -16.09 -7.94
CA GLY A 304 -20.47 -17.31 -8.07
C GLY A 304 -18.98 -17.02 -8.22
N GLN A 305 -18.62 -16.00 -9.01
CA GLN A 305 -17.22 -15.54 -9.13
C GLN A 305 -16.68 -14.97 -7.82
N CYS A 306 -17.48 -14.18 -7.10
CA CYS A 306 -17.13 -13.66 -5.77
C CYS A 306 -16.86 -14.78 -4.76
N ALA A 307 -17.73 -15.80 -4.72
CA ALA A 307 -17.53 -16.96 -3.86
C ALA A 307 -16.22 -17.68 -4.18
N ARG A 308 -15.90 -17.88 -5.46
CA ARG A 308 -14.61 -18.46 -5.88
C ARG A 308 -13.43 -17.60 -5.46
N ALA A 309 -13.49 -16.28 -5.62
CA ALA A 309 -12.43 -15.38 -5.19
C ALA A 309 -12.23 -15.40 -3.67
N ARG A 310 -13.32 -15.43 -2.89
CA ARG A 310 -13.27 -15.59 -1.43
C ARG A 310 -12.53 -16.89 -1.04
N ASP A 311 -12.87 -18.00 -1.70
CA ASP A 311 -12.41 -19.33 -1.28
C ASP A 311 -11.08 -19.77 -1.92
N ASN A 312 -10.63 -19.11 -3.00
CA ASN A 312 -9.44 -19.51 -3.76
C ASN A 312 -8.39 -18.39 -3.88
N ALA A 313 -7.26 -18.54 -3.18
CA ALA A 313 -6.16 -17.57 -3.19
C ALA A 313 -5.48 -17.42 -4.56
N GLY A 314 -5.43 -18.47 -5.38
CA GLY A 314 -4.86 -18.40 -6.72
C GLY A 314 -5.66 -17.50 -7.67
N ILE A 315 -6.99 -17.47 -7.51
CA ILE A 315 -7.85 -16.53 -8.25
C ILE A 315 -7.55 -15.09 -7.82
N ARG A 316 -7.44 -14.85 -6.51
CA ARG A 316 -7.12 -13.51 -5.98
C ARG A 316 -5.77 -13.01 -6.46
N GLU A 317 -4.74 -13.84 -6.41
CA GLU A 317 -3.42 -13.45 -6.89
C GLU A 317 -3.40 -13.23 -8.40
N GLY A 318 -4.15 -14.04 -9.16
CA GLY A 318 -4.36 -13.81 -10.59
C GLY A 318 -5.00 -12.45 -10.89
N TRP A 319 -6.00 -12.05 -10.10
CA TRP A 319 -6.63 -10.72 -10.22
C TRP A 319 -5.66 -9.60 -9.89
N TRP A 320 -4.90 -9.72 -8.78
CA TRP A 320 -3.92 -8.69 -8.41
C TRP A 320 -2.79 -8.56 -9.42
N LYS A 321 -2.30 -9.66 -9.98
CA LYS A 321 -1.30 -9.63 -11.05
C LYS A 321 -1.83 -8.86 -12.28
N LYS A 322 -3.08 -9.11 -12.67
CA LYS A 322 -3.71 -8.41 -13.80
C LYS A 322 -3.94 -6.92 -13.50
N ALA A 323 -4.37 -6.58 -12.29
CA ALA A 323 -4.53 -5.18 -11.87
C ALA A 323 -3.19 -4.43 -11.89
N ALA A 324 -2.11 -5.06 -11.42
CA ALA A 324 -0.77 -4.49 -11.48
C ALA A 324 -0.29 -4.25 -12.93
N THR A 325 -0.56 -5.20 -13.84
CA THR A 325 -0.25 -5.02 -15.27
C THR A 325 -1.01 -3.83 -15.88
N LEU A 326 -2.31 -3.68 -15.58
CA LEU A 326 -3.09 -2.55 -16.07
C LEU A 326 -2.56 -1.21 -15.55
N HIS A 327 -2.10 -1.16 -14.29
CA HIS A 327 -1.45 0.02 -13.72
C HIS A 327 -0.17 0.36 -14.49
N ASP A 328 0.72 -0.62 -14.66
CA ASP A 328 1.99 -0.41 -15.35
C ASP A 328 1.78 0.02 -16.83
N GLU A 329 0.79 -0.54 -17.52
CA GLU A 329 0.40 -0.13 -18.88
C GLU A 329 -0.14 1.31 -18.94
N HIS A 330 -0.86 1.75 -17.92
CA HIS A 330 -1.37 3.11 -17.84
C HIS A 330 -0.26 4.12 -17.55
N ALA A 331 0.68 3.78 -16.66
CA ALA A 331 1.78 4.66 -16.26
C ALA A 331 2.76 4.99 -17.41
N VAL A 332 2.76 4.21 -18.49
CA VAL A 332 3.62 4.41 -19.67
C VAL A 332 2.98 5.31 -20.74
N ARG A 333 1.66 5.55 -20.66
CA ARG A 333 0.91 6.36 -21.65
C ARG A 333 0.96 7.84 -21.32
#